data_AF-A0A8S8XIB6-F1
#
_entry.id   AF-A0A8S8XIB6-F1
#
_cell.length_a   1.000
_cell.length_b   1.000
_cell.length_c   1.000
_cell.angle_alpha   90.00
_cell.angle_beta   90.00
_cell.angle_gamma   90.00
#
_symmetry.space_group_name_H-M   'P 1'
#
loop_
_entity.id
_entity.type
_entity.pdbx_description
1 polymer ?
#
loop_
_entity_poly.entity_id
_entity_poly.type
_entity_poly.pdbx_seq_one_letter_code
_entity_poly.pdbx_strand_id
1 'polypeptide(L)'
;MKAQRGFTLLESIVALAILAVVLIPLYTLIGNAMSSMLRARDAADRAADELNALAALETINPALRPQGTLQLGTVQMVWRALEAVPPVLGADYPTGTSSFAIALYDLDVELRDAKGQVRAQFPARRIGWRNGR
;
A
#
# COMPACT_ATOMS: atom_id res chain seq x y z
N MET A 1 -35.78 -14.43 61.24
CA MET A 1 -34.34 -14.16 61.02
C MET A 1 -33.89 -14.97 59.82
N LYS A 2 -33.52 -14.34 58.70
CA LYS A 2 -33.03 -15.04 57.48
C LYS A 2 -31.57 -15.44 57.72
N ALA A 3 -31.26 -16.74 57.69
CA ALA A 3 -29.89 -17.20 57.71
C ALA A 3 -29.18 -16.75 56.42
N GLN A 4 -28.20 -15.85 56.54
CA GLN A 4 -27.22 -15.63 55.48
C GLN A 4 -26.41 -16.92 55.34
N ARG A 5 -26.72 -17.71 54.31
CA ARG A 5 -25.89 -18.85 53.89
C ARG A 5 -24.55 -18.28 53.45
N GLY A 6 -23.51 -18.51 54.26
CA GLY A 6 -22.15 -18.10 53.94
C GLY A 6 -21.67 -18.80 52.67
N PHE A 7 -21.01 -18.03 51.81
CA PHE A 7 -20.34 -18.51 50.59
C PHE A 7 -19.40 -19.65 50.97
N THR A 8 -19.65 -20.86 50.47
CA THR A 8 -18.84 -22.02 50.88
C THR A 8 -17.50 -22.02 50.15
N LEU A 9 -16.46 -22.60 50.75
CA LEU A 9 -15.12 -22.70 50.13
C LEU A 9 -15.18 -23.36 48.74
N LEU A 10 -16.03 -24.37 48.60
CA LEU A 10 -16.27 -25.07 47.34
C LEU A 10 -16.85 -24.13 46.28
N GLU A 11 -17.78 -23.26 46.66
CA GLU A 11 -18.45 -22.32 45.77
C GLU A 11 -17.50 -21.24 45.24
N SER A 12 -16.57 -20.75 46.09
CA SER A 12 -15.50 -19.84 45.65
C SER A 12 -14.57 -20.49 44.62
N ILE A 13 -14.22 -21.76 44.80
CA ILE A 13 -13.37 -22.49 43.87
C ILE A 13 -14.12 -22.74 42.54
N VAL A 14 -15.40 -23.10 42.60
CA VAL A 14 -16.25 -23.27 41.41
C VAL A 14 -16.41 -21.94 40.67
N ALA A 15 -16.64 -20.83 41.38
CA ALA A 15 -16.76 -19.51 40.76
C ALA A 15 -15.46 -19.08 40.06
N LEU A 16 -14.29 -19.35 40.67
CA LEU A 16 -12.99 -19.12 40.04
C LEU A 16 -12.77 -20.00 38.81
N ALA A 17 -13.21 -21.26 38.84
CA ALA A 17 -13.13 -22.16 37.70
C ALA A 17 -14.01 -21.69 36.53
N ILE A 18 -15.26 -21.28 36.82
CA ILE A 18 -16.17 -20.70 35.82
C ILE A 18 -15.58 -19.41 35.26
N LEU A 19 -15.05 -18.55 36.12
CA LEU A 19 -14.41 -17.31 35.70
C LEU A 19 -13.21 -17.58 34.78
N ALA A 20 -12.36 -18.55 35.13
CA ALA A 20 -11.21 -18.92 34.30
C ALA A 20 -11.64 -19.43 32.92
N VAL A 21 -12.68 -20.25 32.85
CA VAL A 21 -13.25 -20.75 31.59
C VAL A 21 -13.75 -19.59 30.70
N VAL A 22 -14.26 -18.50 31.29
CA VAL A 22 -14.71 -17.31 30.54
C VAL A 22 -13.55 -16.38 30.17
N LEU A 23 -12.56 -16.22 31.05
CA LEU A 23 -11.45 -15.29 30.83
C LEU A 23 -10.50 -15.75 29.71
N ILE A 24 -10.29 -17.06 29.55
CA ILE A 24 -9.43 -17.61 28.50
C ILE A 24 -9.88 -17.19 27.09
N PRO A 25 -11.13 -17.46 26.65
CA PRO A 25 -11.59 -17.06 25.32
C PRO A 25 -11.70 -15.54 25.16
N LEU A 26 -11.96 -14.79 26.24
CA LEU A 26 -11.96 -13.33 26.18
C LEU A 26 -10.55 -12.79 25.88
N TYR A 27 -9.53 -13.35 26.53
CA TYR A 27 -8.14 -12.97 26.29
C TYR A 27 -7.71 -13.29 24.86
N THR A 28 -8.07 -14.46 24.33
CA THR A 28 -7.76 -14.81 22.94
C THR A 28 -8.48 -13.91 21.95
N LEU A 29 -9.73 -13.53 22.23
CA LEU A 29 -10.48 -12.57 21.40
C LEU A 29 -9.77 -11.22 21.33
N ILE A 30 -9.30 -10.69 22.47
CA ILE A 30 -8.56 -9.42 22.51
C ILE A 30 -7.27 -9.52 21.69
N GLY A 31 -6.49 -10.60 21.88
CA GLY A 31 -5.27 -10.83 21.11
C GLY A 31 -5.53 -10.91 19.60
N ASN A 32 -6.58 -11.62 19.19
CA ASN A 32 -6.97 -11.74 17.79
C ASN A 32 -7.45 -10.40 17.19
N ALA A 33 -8.17 -9.60 17.97
CA ALA A 33 -8.61 -8.26 17.55
C ALA A 33 -7.39 -7.34 17.33
N MET A 34 -6.45 -7.30 18.28
CA MET A 34 -5.23 -6.51 18.16
C MET A 34 -4.38 -6.93 16.95
N SER A 35 -4.19 -8.24 16.77
CA SER A 35 -3.43 -8.77 15.62
C SER A 35 -4.10 -8.40 14.29
N SER A 36 -5.42 -8.45 14.22
CA SER A 36 -6.18 -8.05 13.04
C SER A 36 -6.09 -6.55 12.77
N MET A 37 -6.13 -5.72 13.81
CA MET A 37 -5.92 -4.27 13.69
C MET A 37 -4.54 -3.93 13.14
N LEU A 38 -3.48 -4.59 13.62
CA LEU A 38 -2.12 -4.39 13.12
C LEU A 38 -2.02 -4.76 11.63
N ARG A 39 -2.56 -5.92 11.23
CA ARG A 39 -2.59 -6.32 9.81
C ARG A 39 -3.38 -5.35 8.94
N ALA A 40 -4.52 -4.86 9.42
CA ALA A 40 -5.32 -3.88 8.70
C ALA A 40 -4.57 -2.55 8.53
N ARG A 41 -3.85 -2.12 9.57
CA ARG A 41 -3.02 -0.93 9.52
C ARG A 41 -1.88 -1.07 8.49
N ASP A 42 -1.16 -2.19 8.52
CA ASP A 42 -0.08 -2.46 7.56
C ASP A 42 -0.59 -2.54 6.11
N ALA A 43 -1.82 -3.01 5.89
CA ALA A 43 -2.44 -3.00 4.57
C ALA A 43 -2.82 -1.58 4.13
N ALA A 44 -3.38 -0.77 5.03
CA ALA A 44 -3.73 0.62 4.75
C ALA A 44 -2.50 1.48 4.45
N ASP A 45 -1.42 1.32 5.23
CA ASP A 45 -0.18 2.06 5.03
C ASP A 45 0.46 1.70 3.67
N ARG A 46 0.45 0.42 3.28
CA ARG A 46 0.91 -0.01 1.94
C ARG A 46 0.08 0.59 0.81
N ALA A 47 -1.24 0.58 0.92
CA ALA A 47 -2.11 1.18 -0.08
C ALA A 47 -1.89 2.70 -0.21
N ALA A 48 -1.65 3.39 0.90
CA ALA A 48 -1.33 4.81 0.90
C ALA A 48 0.00 5.09 0.17
N ASP A 49 1.04 4.27 0.39
CA ASP A 49 2.31 4.41 -0.31
C ASP A 49 2.18 4.20 -1.83
N GLU A 50 1.41 3.18 -2.25
CA GLU A 50 1.14 2.91 -3.67
C GLU A 50 0.41 4.09 -4.33
N LEU A 51 -0.62 4.64 -3.68
CA LEU A 51 -1.33 5.81 -4.18
C LEU A 51 -0.43 7.05 -4.28
N ASN A 52 0.42 7.28 -3.28
CA ASN A 52 1.40 8.38 -3.31
C ASN A 52 2.42 8.20 -4.45
N ALA A 53 2.86 6.96 -4.70
CA ALA A 53 3.75 6.64 -5.80
C ALA A 53 3.10 6.86 -7.17
N LEU A 54 1.85 6.42 -7.34
CA LEU A 54 1.08 6.69 -8.56
C LEU A 54 0.91 8.19 -8.80
N ALA A 55 0.55 8.96 -7.77
CA ALA A 55 0.44 10.41 -7.86
C ALA A 55 1.79 11.07 -8.23
N ALA A 56 2.90 10.58 -7.67
CA ALA A 56 4.23 11.08 -8.03
C ALA A 56 4.58 10.80 -9.50
N LEU A 57 4.26 9.60 -10.00
CA LEU A 57 4.44 9.23 -11.41
C LEU A 57 3.62 10.09 -12.38
N GLU A 58 2.54 10.74 -11.92
CA GLU A 58 1.79 11.68 -12.75
C GLU A 58 2.62 12.89 -13.18
N THR A 59 3.60 13.27 -12.36
CA THR A 59 4.51 14.40 -12.61
C THR A 59 5.76 14.02 -13.42
N ILE A 60 5.94 12.72 -13.70
CA ILE A 60 7.10 12.19 -14.39
C ILE A 60 6.73 11.91 -15.86
N ASN A 61 7.48 12.53 -16.77
CA ASN A 61 7.42 12.20 -18.19
C ASN A 61 8.41 11.06 -18.49
N PRO A 62 7.94 9.83 -18.76
CA PRO A 62 8.81 8.67 -18.98
C PRO A 62 9.66 8.77 -20.26
N ALA A 63 9.26 9.59 -21.24
CA ALA A 63 10.06 9.80 -22.45
C ALA A 63 11.33 10.62 -22.17
N LEU A 64 11.33 11.45 -21.12
CA LEU A 64 12.47 12.28 -20.71
C LEU A 64 13.22 11.68 -19.52
N ARG A 65 12.50 11.03 -18.61
CA ARG A 65 13.05 10.39 -17.40
C ARG A 65 12.62 8.92 -17.34
N PRO A 66 13.23 8.06 -18.19
CA PRO A 66 12.84 6.66 -18.28
C PRO A 66 13.20 5.87 -17.02
N GLN A 67 14.15 6.34 -16.22
CA GLN A 67 14.49 5.72 -14.94
C GLN A 67 14.77 6.80 -13.90
N GLY A 68 14.58 6.44 -12.63
CA GLY A 68 14.90 7.36 -11.55
C GLY A 68 14.54 6.81 -10.18
N THR A 69 14.83 7.65 -9.18
CA THR A 69 14.45 7.41 -7.80
C THR A 69 13.83 8.68 -7.21
N LEU A 70 12.88 8.53 -6.31
CA LEU A 70 12.21 9.64 -5.63
C LEU A 70 11.86 9.22 -4.20
N GLN A 71 12.20 10.06 -3.23
CA GLN A 71 11.84 9.83 -1.83
C GLN A 71 10.38 10.26 -1.60
N LEU A 72 9.55 9.36 -1.07
CA LEU A 72 8.14 9.57 -0.73
C LEU A 72 7.96 9.29 0.77
N GLY A 73 8.14 10.31 1.60
CA GLY A 73 8.10 10.14 3.05
C GLY A 73 9.16 9.14 3.53
N THR A 74 8.72 8.00 4.07
CA THR A 74 9.58 6.94 4.62
C THR A 74 9.98 5.86 3.62
N VAL A 75 9.42 5.88 2.39
CA VAL A 75 9.75 4.93 1.33
C VAL A 75 10.43 5.63 0.15
N GLN A 76 11.31 4.92 -0.52
CA GLN A 76 11.95 5.36 -1.77
C GLN A 76 11.27 4.66 -2.94
N MET A 77 10.72 5.43 -3.85
CA MET A 77 10.24 4.94 -5.14
C MET A 77 11.40 4.85 -6.13
N VAL A 78 11.51 3.72 -6.81
CA VAL A 78 12.43 3.47 -7.92
C VAL A 78 11.58 3.07 -9.12
N TRP A 79 11.83 3.63 -10.30
CA TRP A 79 11.11 3.23 -11.50
C TRP A 79 12.03 3.00 -12.70
N ARG A 80 11.56 2.16 -13.61
CA ARG A 80 12.13 1.97 -14.94
C ARG A 80 11.01 1.85 -15.97
N ALA A 81 11.08 2.67 -17.01
CA ALA A 81 10.15 2.74 -18.11
C ALA A 81 10.71 2.02 -19.33
N LEU A 82 9.86 1.22 -19.97
CA LEU A 82 10.08 0.59 -21.25
C LEU A 82 9.02 1.09 -22.22
N GLU A 83 9.42 1.39 -23.46
CA GLU A 83 8.49 1.83 -24.49
C GLU A 83 7.60 0.65 -24.88
N ALA A 84 6.29 0.77 -24.62
CA ALA A 84 5.32 -0.30 -24.83
C ALA A 84 4.82 -0.34 -26.28
N VAL A 85 4.76 0.83 -26.93
CA VAL A 85 4.31 1.00 -28.32
C VAL A 85 5.21 2.04 -28.99
N PRO A 86 5.65 1.83 -30.26
CA PRO A 86 6.41 2.82 -31.01
C PRO A 86 5.71 4.19 -31.03
N PRO A 87 6.46 5.32 -31.07
CA PRO A 87 5.87 6.64 -30.91
C PRO A 87 5.01 6.96 -32.13
N VAL A 88 3.79 7.43 -31.88
CA VAL A 88 2.95 7.97 -32.95
C VAL A 88 3.24 9.47 -33.02
N LEU A 89 3.61 9.96 -34.20
CA LEU A 89 3.69 11.40 -34.45
C LEU A 89 2.28 11.96 -34.30
N GLY A 90 2.09 12.99 -33.47
CA GLY A 90 0.79 13.64 -33.34
C GLY A 90 0.28 14.10 -34.71
N ALA A 91 -0.91 13.64 -35.10
CA ALA A 91 -1.58 14.13 -36.30
C ALA A 91 -2.59 15.20 -35.87
N ASP A 92 -2.30 16.48 -36.15
CA ASP A 92 -3.26 17.56 -35.92
C ASP A 92 -4.25 17.62 -37.10
N TYR A 93 -5.50 17.26 -36.83
CA TYR A 93 -6.64 17.49 -37.72
C TYR A 93 -7.15 18.94 -37.54
N PRO A 94 -7.42 19.74 -38.59
CA PRO A 94 -7.36 19.43 -40.02
C PRO A 94 -6.06 19.90 -40.73
N THR A 95 -5.20 20.69 -40.10
CA THR A 95 -3.92 21.16 -40.67
C THR A 95 -2.92 21.55 -39.57
N GLY A 96 -1.78 20.85 -39.47
CA GLY A 96 -0.66 21.22 -38.60
C GLY A 96 0.39 20.12 -38.47
N THR A 97 1.67 20.49 -38.42
CA THR A 97 2.78 19.57 -38.09
C THR A 97 2.94 19.57 -36.58
N SER A 98 2.42 18.54 -35.89
CA SER A 98 2.65 18.43 -34.44
C SER A 98 4.13 18.18 -34.19
N SER A 99 4.79 19.08 -33.45
CA SER A 99 6.21 18.96 -33.09
C SER A 99 6.45 18.00 -31.92
N PHE A 100 5.47 17.17 -31.54
CA PHE A 100 5.56 16.28 -30.39
C PHE A 100 5.34 14.82 -30.81
N ALA A 101 6.27 13.95 -30.41
CA ALA A 101 6.08 12.52 -30.47
C ALA A 101 5.52 12.04 -29.13
N ILE A 102 4.41 11.30 -29.19
CA ILE A 102 3.75 10.71 -28.02
C ILE A 102 3.96 9.20 -28.07
N ALA A 103 4.35 8.61 -26.94
CA ALA A 103 4.50 7.16 -26.81
C ALA A 103 3.94 6.68 -25.47
N LEU A 104 3.54 5.42 -25.45
CA LEU A 104 3.06 4.75 -24.24
C LEU A 104 4.21 3.97 -23.62
N TYR A 105 4.40 4.13 -22.32
CA TYR A 105 5.46 3.47 -21.57
C TYR A 105 4.86 2.58 -20.50
N ASP A 106 5.39 1.37 -20.39
CA ASP A 106 5.17 0.48 -19.27
C ASP A 106 6.30 0.71 -18.26
N LEU A 107 5.92 1.01 -17.02
CA LEU A 107 6.82 1.31 -15.92
C LEU A 107 6.80 0.14 -14.95
N ASP A 108 7.97 -0.36 -14.59
CA ASP A 108 8.18 -1.20 -13.42
C ASP A 108 8.52 -0.28 -12.24
N VAL A 109 7.68 -0.30 -11.20
CA VAL A 109 7.77 0.59 -10.03
C VAL A 109 8.02 -0.26 -8.80
N GLU A 110 9.06 0.10 -8.07
CA GLU A 110 9.49 -0.57 -6.85
C GLU A 110 9.50 0.44 -5.70
N LEU A 111 8.81 0.11 -4.60
CA LEU A 111 8.85 0.88 -3.37
C LEU A 111 9.76 0.18 -2.38
N ARG A 112 10.81 0.88 -1.93
CA ARG A 112 11.78 0.38 -0.96
C ARG A 112 11.61 1.11 0.37
N ASP A 113 11.71 0.40 1.48
CA ASP A 113 11.76 1.03 2.80
C ASP A 113 13.12 1.70 3.07
N ALA A 114 13.25 2.35 4.23
CA ALA A 114 14.50 2.99 4.66
C ALA A 114 15.68 2.01 4.81
N LYS A 115 15.44 0.69 4.89
CA LYS A 115 16.47 -0.35 4.93
C LYS A 115 16.81 -0.89 3.54
N GLY A 116 16.14 -0.38 2.49
CA GLY A 116 16.29 -0.83 1.11
C GLY A 116 15.49 -2.09 0.77
N GLN A 117 14.60 -2.57 1.65
CA GLN A 117 13.78 -3.74 1.38
C GLN A 117 12.55 -3.39 0.54
N VAL A 118 12.21 -4.25 -0.42
CA VAL A 118 11.05 -4.08 -1.29
C VAL A 118 9.76 -4.23 -0.48
N ARG A 119 9.02 -3.14 -0.38
CA ARG A 119 7.70 -3.06 0.28
C ARG A 119 6.56 -3.42 -0.66
N ALA A 120 6.67 -2.97 -1.91
CA ALA A 120 5.69 -3.20 -2.96
C ALA A 120 6.39 -3.09 -4.33
N GLN A 121 5.89 -3.84 -5.29
CA GLN A 121 6.29 -3.73 -6.69
C GLN A 121 5.05 -3.87 -7.56
N PHE A 122 4.86 -2.96 -8.49
CA PHE A 122 3.70 -2.96 -9.37
C PHE A 122 4.02 -2.34 -10.74
N PRO A 123 3.36 -2.83 -11.81
CA PRO A 123 3.43 -2.17 -13.10
C PRO A 123 2.55 -0.92 -13.11
N ALA A 124 3.00 0.12 -13.79
CA ALA A 124 2.21 1.31 -14.10
C ALA A 124 2.34 1.65 -15.58
N ARG A 125 1.33 2.33 -16.15
CA ARG A 125 1.36 2.74 -17.55
C ARG A 125 1.21 4.24 -17.67
N ARG A 126 2.12 4.88 -18.41
CA ARG A 126 2.17 6.34 -18.54
C ARG A 126 2.42 6.76 -19.97
N ILE A 127 1.80 7.87 -20.36
CA ILE A 127 2.09 8.54 -21.62
C ILE A 127 3.33 9.40 -21.43
N GLY A 128 4.29 9.28 -22.35
CA GLY A 128 5.45 10.16 -22.45
C GLY A 128 5.38 11.01 -23.71
N TRP A 129 5.99 12.18 -23.65
CA TRP A 129 6.07 13.10 -24.78
C TRP A 129 7.49 13.65 -24.93
N ARG A 130 7.93 13.85 -26.18
CA ARG A 130 9.19 14.53 -26.48
C ARG A 130 9.03 15.45 -27.70
N ASN A 131 9.82 16.51 -27.76
CA ASN A 131 9.88 17.34 -28.96
C ASN A 131 10.46 16.51 -30.11
N GLY A 132 9.84 16.58 -31.29
CA GLY A 132 10.20 15.85 -32.51
C GLY A 132 11.17 16.64 -33.40
N ARG A 133 12.28 17.11 -32.85
CA ARG A 133 13.42 17.62 -33.66
C ARG A 133 14.60 16.67 -33.57
#